data_AF-A0A8J9TI82-F1
#
_entry.id   AF-A0A8J9TI82-F1
#
_cell.length_a   1.000
_cell.length_b   1.000
_cell.length_c   1.000
_cell.angle_alpha   90.00
_cell.angle_beta   90.00
_cell.angle_gamma   90.00
#
_symmetry.space_group_name_H-M   'P 1'
#
loop_
_entity.id
_entity.type
_entity.pdbx_description
1 polymer ?
#
loop_
_entity_poly.entity_id
_entity_poly.type
_entity_poly.pdbx_seq_one_letter_code
_entity_poly.pdbx_strand_id
1 'polypeptide(L)'
;ENKEPTVRVIPLPRSRMLYFNETLIMGVLNVTPDSFSDGGKWEDSTRNAVERALEMEQQGAHIVDIGGESTRPGADDVSAEEELRRTIPVIEGIRESTWV
;
A
#
# COMPACT_ATOMS: atom_id res chain seq x y z
N GLU A 1 -32.20 -5.97 -24.85
CA GLU A 1 -30.91 -6.63 -25.09
C GLU A 1 -30.17 -6.75 -23.77
N ASN A 2 -29.93 -7.97 -23.28
CA ASN A 2 -28.98 -8.22 -22.21
C ASN A 2 -27.59 -8.20 -22.83
N LYS A 3 -26.87 -7.09 -22.71
CA LYS A 3 -25.43 -7.10 -22.95
C LYS A 3 -24.79 -7.81 -21.76
N GLU A 4 -24.06 -8.89 -22.03
CA GLU A 4 -23.11 -9.46 -21.08
C GLU A 4 -22.31 -8.32 -20.43
N PRO A 5 -22.17 -8.29 -19.10
CA PRO A 5 -21.40 -7.23 -18.45
C PRO A 5 -19.97 -7.27 -18.97
N THR A 6 -19.54 -6.18 -19.59
CA THR A 6 -18.17 -6.06 -20.09
C THR A 6 -17.27 -5.75 -18.89
N VAL A 7 -16.46 -6.73 -18.49
CA VAL A 7 -15.45 -6.53 -17.46
C VAL A 7 -14.42 -5.54 -17.99
N ARG A 8 -14.29 -4.38 -17.32
CA ARG A 8 -13.22 -3.43 -17.63
C ARG A 8 -11.92 -3.96 -17.05
N VAL A 9 -10.87 -3.98 -17.85
CA VAL A 9 -9.54 -4.44 -17.43
C VAL A 9 -8.54 -3.31 -17.61
N ILE A 10 -7.75 -3.03 -16.57
CA ILE A 10 -6.67 -2.05 -16.61
C ILE A 10 -5.33 -2.81 -16.54
N PRO A 11 -4.48 -2.73 -17.58
CA PRO A 11 -3.12 -3.26 -17.50
C PRO A 11 -2.28 -2.40 -16.56
N LEU A 12 -1.54 -3.06 -15.67
CA LEU A 12 -0.65 -2.44 -14.70
C LEU A 12 0.81 -2.82 -15.02
N PRO A 13 1.80 -2.06 -14.51
CA PRO A 13 3.20 -2.43 -14.63
C PRO A 13 3.48 -3.85 -14.11
N ARG A 14 4.53 -4.47 -14.67
CA ARG A 14 4.99 -5.83 -14.35
C ARG A 14 3.98 -6.92 -14.74
N SER A 15 3.31 -6.75 -15.88
CA SER A 15 2.36 -7.72 -16.45
C SER A 15 1.17 -8.05 -15.53
N ARG A 16 0.84 -7.14 -14.60
CA ARG A 16 -0.32 -7.28 -13.71
C ARG A 16 -1.55 -6.74 -14.42
N MET A 17 -2.72 -7.30 -14.06
CA MET A 17 -4.00 -6.92 -14.65
C MET A 17 -4.99 -6.66 -13.52
N LEU A 18 -5.68 -5.53 -13.57
CA LEU A 18 -6.73 -5.17 -12.62
C LEU A 18 -8.09 -5.33 -13.29
N TYR A 19 -8.89 -6.29 -12.82
CA TYR A 19 -10.20 -6.61 -13.35
C TYR A 19 -11.29 -5.91 -12.53
N PHE A 20 -12.14 -5.14 -13.19
CA PHE A 20 -13.30 -4.49 -12.56
C PHE A 20 -14.56 -5.32 -12.83
N ASN A 21 -14.55 -6.56 -12.38
CA ASN A 21 -15.70 -7.46 -12.36
C ASN A 21 -16.51 -7.35 -11.05
N GLU A 22 -15.94 -6.71 -10.03
CA GLU A 22 -16.57 -6.40 -8.74
C GLU A 22 -16.03 -5.10 -8.15
N THR A 23 -16.55 -4.70 -6.98
CA THR A 23 -15.99 -3.58 -6.21
C THR A 23 -14.66 -3.99 -5.61
N LEU A 24 -13.59 -3.31 -6.03
CA LEU A 24 -12.25 -3.57 -5.53
C LEU A 24 -11.98 -2.77 -4.25
N ILE A 25 -11.22 -3.38 -3.34
CA ILE A 25 -10.81 -2.77 -2.07
C ILE A 25 -9.37 -2.30 -2.20
N MET A 26 -9.14 -1.02 -1.89
CA MET A 26 -7.81 -0.44 -1.73
C MET A 26 -7.54 -0.21 -0.24
N GLY A 27 -6.60 -0.95 0.33
CA GLY A 27 -6.09 -0.72 1.68
C GLY A 27 -5.16 0.49 1.70
N VAL A 28 -5.29 1.38 2.68
CA VAL A 28 -4.43 2.55 2.82
C VAL A 28 -3.41 2.28 3.92
N LEU A 29 -2.12 2.33 3.58
CA LEU A 29 -0.99 2.13 4.48
C LEU A 29 -0.15 3.41 4.56
N ASN A 30 -0.34 4.16 5.65
CA ASN A 30 0.47 5.35 5.92
C ASN A 30 1.75 4.96 6.66
N VAL A 31 2.90 5.21 6.06
CA VAL A 31 4.22 4.93 6.61
C VAL A 31 4.78 6.21 7.22
N THR A 32 4.20 6.63 8.34
CA THR A 32 4.66 7.79 9.13
C THR A 32 5.22 7.32 10.48
N PRO A 33 6.16 8.07 11.09
CA PRO A 33 6.73 7.72 12.40
C PRO A 33 5.66 7.51 13.49
N ASP A 34 4.59 8.29 13.44
CA ASP A 34 3.48 8.24 14.42
C ASP A 34 2.55 7.05 14.22
N SER A 35 2.62 6.36 13.07
CA SER A 35 1.75 5.22 12.76
C SER A 35 2.21 3.92 13.42
N PHE A 36 3.46 3.86 13.92
CA PHE A 36 4.08 2.66 14.49
C PHE A 36 4.83 2.94 15.81
N SER A 37 4.41 3.98 16.54
CA SER A 37 5.15 4.61 17.64
C SER A 37 5.16 3.84 18.97
N ASP A 38 5.33 2.51 18.98
CA ASP A 38 5.56 1.72 20.21
C ASP A 38 7.01 1.84 20.72
N GLY A 39 7.76 2.87 20.32
CA GLY A 39 9.14 3.13 20.75
C GLY A 39 10.21 2.25 20.07
N GLY A 40 9.84 1.53 19.00
CA GLY A 40 10.74 0.69 18.21
C GLY A 40 11.68 1.46 17.28
N LYS A 41 12.72 0.78 16.77
CA LYS A 41 13.64 1.34 15.77
C LYS A 41 12.91 1.53 14.43
N TRP A 42 13.49 2.34 13.53
CA TRP A 42 12.96 2.51 12.17
C TRP A 42 12.79 1.19 11.40
N GLU A 43 13.68 0.23 11.65
CA GLU A 43 13.62 -1.14 11.12
C GLU A 43 12.34 -1.87 11.57
N ASP A 44 11.92 -1.68 12.83
CA ASP A 44 10.69 -2.26 13.36
C ASP A 44 9.46 -1.65 12.68
N SER A 45 9.48 -0.34 12.43
CA SER A 45 8.43 0.37 11.68
C SER A 45 8.27 -0.17 10.25
N THR A 46 9.38 -0.43 9.56
CA THR A 46 9.36 -1.01 8.21
C THR A 46 8.77 -2.41 8.20
N ARG A 47 9.24 -3.30 9.10
CA ARG A 47 8.72 -4.67 9.21
C ARG A 47 7.21 -4.66 9.52
N ASN A 48 6.79 -3.84 10.48
CA ASN A 48 5.37 -3.72 10.85
C ASN A 48 4.52 -3.21 9.68
N ALA A 49 5.02 -2.27 8.88
CA ALA A 49 4.32 -1.79 7.69
C ALA A 49 4.17 -2.89 6.63
N VAL A 50 5.21 -3.71 6.40
CA VAL A 50 5.14 -4.87 5.49
C VAL A 50 4.13 -5.89 6.01
N GLU A 51 4.19 -6.26 7.29
CA GLU A 51 3.23 -7.19 7.91
C GLU A 51 1.80 -6.68 7.79
N ARG A 52 1.58 -5.38 8.02
CA ARG A 52 0.26 -4.76 7.88
C ARG A 52 -0.26 -4.81 6.45
N ALA A 53 0.59 -4.66 5.43
CA ALA A 53 0.20 -4.79 4.03
C ALA A 53 -0.25 -6.23 3.70
N LEU A 54 0.47 -7.24 4.21
CA LEU A 54 0.11 -8.65 4.05
C LEU A 54 -1.18 -9.01 4.80
N GLU A 55 -1.44 -8.40 5.96
CA GLU A 55 -2.73 -8.54 6.63
C GLU A 55 -3.87 -7.91 5.82
N MET A 56 -3.65 -6.75 5.19
CA MET A 56 -4.67 -6.12 4.33
C MET A 56 -5.04 -7.04 3.16
N GLU A 57 -4.06 -7.67 2.53
CA GLU A 57 -4.30 -8.69 1.51
C GLU A 57 -5.17 -9.83 2.07
N GLN A 58 -4.79 -10.42 3.20
CA GLN A 58 -5.54 -11.52 3.83
C GLN A 58 -6.98 -11.11 4.20
N GLN A 59 -7.21 -9.82 4.42
CA GLN A 59 -8.54 -9.23 4.67
C GLN A 59 -9.33 -8.92 3.39
N GLY A 60 -8.76 -9.16 2.20
CA GLY A 60 -9.41 -8.99 0.90
C GLY A 60 -9.06 -7.68 0.18
N ALA A 61 -7.97 -7.01 0.55
CA ALA A 61 -7.48 -5.87 -0.21
C ALA A 61 -6.93 -6.34 -1.58
N HIS A 62 -7.37 -5.67 -2.64
CA HIS A 62 -6.92 -5.92 -4.01
C HIS A 62 -5.75 -4.99 -4.38
N ILE A 63 -5.67 -3.85 -3.71
CA ILE A 63 -4.66 -2.80 -3.90
C ILE A 63 -4.22 -2.34 -2.52
N VAL A 64 -2.96 -1.97 -2.37
CA VAL A 64 -2.47 -1.23 -1.20
C VAL A 64 -1.88 0.09 -1.70
N ASP A 65 -2.38 1.18 -1.13
CA ASP A 65 -1.89 2.54 -1.34
C ASP A 65 -0.92 2.91 -0.22
N ILE A 66 0.34 3.14 -0.57
CA ILE A 66 1.45 3.32 0.39
C ILE A 66 1.89 4.78 0.31
N GLY A 67 1.71 5.53 1.39
CA GLY A 67 2.10 6.95 1.49
C GLY A 67 3.09 7.21 2.61
N GLY A 68 4.18 7.93 2.32
CA GLY A 68 5.19 8.32 3.32
C GLY A 68 4.97 9.72 3.91
N GLU A 69 4.12 10.51 3.27
CA GLU A 69 3.75 11.87 3.68
C GLU A 69 2.27 11.93 4.09
N SER A 70 1.99 12.64 5.18
CA SER A 70 0.61 12.84 5.66
C SER A 70 0.01 14.08 5.02
N THR A 71 -1.11 13.94 4.33
CA THR A 71 -1.89 15.07 3.79
C THR A 71 -3.00 15.54 4.74
N ARG A 72 -2.93 15.18 6.02
CA ARG A 72 -3.90 15.63 7.04
C ARG A 72 -3.73 17.13 7.31
N PRO A 73 -4.82 17.86 7.65
CA PRO A 73 -4.72 19.28 7.97
C PRO A 73 -3.69 19.55 9.08
N GLY A 74 -2.72 20.42 8.79
CA GLY A 74 -1.68 20.81 9.74
C GLY A 74 -0.52 19.82 9.89
N ALA A 75 -0.39 18.82 9.01
CA ALA A 75 0.81 18.00 8.95
C ALA A 75 2.00 18.82 8.41
N ASP A 76 3.19 18.54 8.92
CA ASP A 76 4.42 19.12 8.40
C ASP A 76 4.77 18.50 7.04
N ASP A 77 5.28 19.34 6.12
CA ASP A 77 5.79 18.89 4.83
C ASP A 77 6.98 17.93 5.04
N VAL A 78 7.05 16.90 4.21
CA VAL A 78 8.13 15.91 4.24
C VAL A 78 9.04 16.14 3.04
N SER A 79 10.36 16.11 3.24
CA SER A 79 11.29 16.19 2.11
C SER A 79 11.17 14.92 1.24
N ALA A 80 11.39 15.05 -0.07
CA ALA A 80 11.35 13.90 -0.97
C ALA A 80 12.31 12.78 -0.53
N GLU A 81 13.49 13.14 -0.02
CA GLU A 81 14.46 12.16 0.50
C GLU A 81 13.88 11.40 1.70
N GLU A 82 13.19 12.09 2.60
CA GLU A 82 12.55 11.47 3.75
C GLU A 82 11.37 10.58 3.33
N GLU A 83 10.53 11.01 2.39
CA GLU A 83 9.41 10.20 1.89
C GLU A 83 9.91 8.92 1.20
N LEU A 84 10.99 9.01 0.40
CA LEU A 84 11.62 7.85 -0.23
C LEU A 84 12.19 6.90 0.81
N ARG A 85 12.85 7.43 1.85
CA ARG A 85 13.40 6.66 2.97
C ARG A 85 12.31 5.93 3.75
N ARG A 86 11.07 6.45 3.74
CA ARG A 86 9.89 5.83 4.32
C ARG A 86 9.30 4.72 3.45
N THR A 87 9.08 5.02 2.17
CA THR A 87 8.25 4.19 1.29
C THR A 87 9.03 3.07 0.59
N ILE A 88 10.27 3.31 0.16
CA ILE A 88 11.04 2.33 -0.63
C ILE A 88 11.22 1.01 0.13
N PRO A 89 11.71 0.99 1.39
CA PRO A 89 11.95 -0.27 2.09
C PRO A 89 10.67 -1.09 2.29
N VAL A 90 9.53 -0.43 2.48
CA VAL A 90 8.23 -1.09 2.62
C VAL A 90 7.79 -1.71 1.29
N ILE A 91 7.92 -0.97 0.18
CA ILE A 91 7.61 -1.48 -1.16
C ILE A 91 8.51 -2.66 -1.53
N GLU A 92 9.80 -2.60 -1.20
CA GLU A 92 10.75 -3.68 -1.41
C GLU A 92 10.39 -4.92 -0.59
N GLY A 93 10.16 -4.76 0.72
CA GLY A 93 9.79 -5.87 1.61
C GLY A 93 8.48 -6.56 1.21
N ILE A 94 7.46 -5.80 0.76
CA ILE A 94 6.21 -6.37 0.23
C ILE A 94 6.48 -7.18 -1.04
N ARG A 95 7.38 -6.71 -1.91
CA ARG A 95 7.68 -7.40 -3.18
C ARG A 95 8.53 -8.66 -3.01
N GLU A 96 9.33 -8.72 -1.96
CA GLU A 96 10.07 -9.92 -1.57
C GLU A 96 9.18 -10.94 -0.85
N SER A 97 8.07 -10.48 -0.29
CA SER A 97 7.05 -11.31 0.33
C SER A 97 6.16 -11.96 -0.73
N THR A 98 5.67 -13.16 -0.45
CA THR A 98 4.69 -13.83 -1.32
C THR A 98 3.31 -13.21 -1.08
N TRP A 99 2.86 -12.37 -2.01
CA TRP A 99 1.44 -12.02 -2.18
C TRP A 99 0.74 -13.22 -2.82
N VAL A 100 -0.25 -13.80 -2.17
CA VAL A 100 -0.93 -15.07 -2.54
C VAL A 100 -2.19 -14.82 -3.35
#